data_AF-A0A7H4M8W7-F1
#
_entry.id   AF-A0A7H4M8W7-F1
#
_cell.length_a   1.000
_cell.length_b   1.000
_cell.length_c   1.000
_cell.angle_alpha   90.00
_cell.angle_beta   90.00
_cell.angle_gamma   90.00
#
_symmetry.space_group_name_H-M   'P 1'
#
loop_
_entity.id
_entity.type
_entity.pdbx_description
1 polymer ?
#
loop_
_entity_poly.entity_id
_entity_poly.type
_entity_poly.pdbx_seq_one_letter_code
_entity_poly.pdbx_strand_id
1 'polypeptide(L)' 'MVSMTFRISSNNPSYDMLFQEELDPSLEGYERGVLTSLGAIAVDTGIFTGRSPKDKYLVRDDTTRDTVWWSDKGKR' A
#
# COMPACT_ATOMS: atom_id res chain seq x y z
N MET A 1 3.36 -2.17 7.90
CA MET A 1 3.23 -1.59 6.55
C MET A 1 4.19 -2.37 5.70
N VAL A 2 3.69 -3.15 4.73
CA VAL A 2 4.57 -3.81 3.76
C VAL A 2 5.17 -2.69 2.92
N SER A 3 6.47 -2.46 3.08
CA SER A 3 7.19 -1.40 2.37
C SER A 3 7.70 -2.00 1.08
N MET A 4 6.88 -1.90 0.03
CA MET A 4 7.33 -2.22 -1.31
C MET A 4 8.00 -0.98 -1.89
N THR A 5 9.31 -1.03 -2.10
CA THR A 5 10.04 0.06 -2.72
C THR A 5 9.75 0.09 -4.22
N PHE A 6 8.58 0.63 -4.59
CA PHE A 6 8.29 0.96 -5.98
C PHE A 6 9.12 2.18 -6.40
N ARG A 7 10.10 1.96 -7.28
CA ARG A 7 10.75 3.06 -7.99
C ARG A 7 9.72 3.67 -8.95
N ILE A 8 9.69 5.01 -9.05
CA ILE A 8 8.87 5.70 -10.05
C ILE A 8 9.40 5.29 -11.42
N SER A 9 8.72 4.35 -12.06
CA SER A 9 9.00 3.85 -13.40
C SER A 9 8.22 4.69 -14.42
N SER A 10 8.82 4.94 -15.57
CA SER A 10 8.14 5.60 -16.71
C SER A 10 7.05 4.73 -17.34
N ASN A 11 6.96 3.45 -16.96
CA ASN A 11 6.00 2.49 -17.50
C ASN A 11 5.50 1.52 -16.42
N ASN A 12 4.37 0.86 -16.68
CA ASN A 12 3.82 -0.15 -15.77
C ASN A 12 4.66 -1.44 -15.79
N PRO A 13 5.15 -1.94 -14.65
CA PRO A 13 5.92 -3.17 -14.59
C PRO A 13 5.05 -4.40 -14.90
N SER A 14 5.71 -5.49 -15.32
CA SER A 14 5.05 -6.78 -15.52
C SER A 14 4.81 -7.50 -14.20
N TYR A 15 3.87 -8.44 -14.19
CA TYR A 15 3.64 -9.33 -13.05
C TYR A 15 4.91 -10.07 -12.64
N ASP A 16 5.63 -10.67 -13.59
CA ASP A 16 6.83 -11.46 -13.30
C ASP A 16 7.92 -10.63 -12.64
N MET A 17 8.09 -9.38 -13.05
CA MET A 17 9.04 -8.45 -12.44
C MET A 17 8.69 -8.21 -10.96
N LEU A 18 7.44 -7.82 -10.68
CA LEU A 18 6.98 -7.57 -9.31
C LEU A 18 7.11 -8.81 -8.42
N PHE A 19 6.80 -9.98 -8.97
CA PHE A 19 6.91 -11.25 -8.27
C PHE A 19 8.36 -11.56 -7.87
N GLN A 20 9.33 -11.31 -8.76
CA GLN A 20 10.74 -11.51 -8.43
C GLN A 20 11.26 -10.48 -7.43
N GLU A 21 10.82 -9.21 -7.56
CA GLU A 21 11.19 -8.16 -6.62
C GLU A 21 10.70 -8.46 -5.19
N GLU A 22 9.47 -8.95 -5.02
CA GLU A 22 8.94 -9.34 -3.70
C GLU A 22 9.70 -10.50 -3.03
N LEU A 23 10.39 -11.33 -3.82
CA LEU A 23 11.10 -12.53 -3.37
C LEU A 23 12.62 -12.34 -3.28
N ASP A 24 13.13 -11.13 -3.53
CA ASP A 24 14.56 -10.88 -3.53
C ASP A 24 15.19 -11.29 -2.18
N PRO A 25 16.21 -12.18 -2.16
CA PRO A 25 16.83 -12.66 -0.93
C PRO A 25 17.46 -11.57 -0.06
N SER A 26 17.74 -10.39 -0.62
CA SER A 26 18.29 -9.24 0.10
C SER A 26 17.25 -8.48 0.92
N LEU A 27 15.96 -8.74 0.72
CA LEU A 27 14.89 -8.09 1.47
C LEU A 27 14.75 -8.68 2.88
N GLU A 28 14.48 -7.81 3.83
CA GLU A 28 14.31 -8.14 5.24
C GLU A 28 13.08 -7.44 5.84
N GLY A 29 12.61 -7.94 6.98
CA GLY A 29 11.47 -7.35 7.69
C GLY A 29 10.20 -7.30 6.85
N TYR A 30 9.57 -6.13 6.80
CA TYR A 30 8.28 -5.92 6.12
C TYR A 30 8.37 -5.79 4.60
N GLU A 31 9.58 -5.76 4.02
CA GLU A 31 9.76 -5.65 2.57
C GLU A 31 9.71 -7.01 1.89
N ARG A 32 9.96 -8.09 2.64
CA ARG A 32 10.08 -9.44 2.11
C ARG A 32 8.74 -10.17 2.02
N GLY A 33 8.43 -10.67 0.82
CA GLY A 33 7.39 -11.67 0.59
C GLY A 33 7.90 -13.10 0.82
N VAL A 34 7.00 -14.01 1.17
CA VAL A 34 7.29 -15.44 1.34
C VAL A 34 6.40 -16.27 0.43
N LEU A 35 7.00 -17.05 -0.47
CA LEU A 35 6.28 -17.98 -1.31
C LEU A 35 5.71 -19.14 -0.48
N THR A 36 4.40 -19.28 -0.47
CA THR A 36 3.70 -20.38 0.18
C THR A 36 3.77 -21.66 -0.65
N SER A 37 3.50 -22.81 -0.03
CA SER A 37 3.48 -24.11 -0.71
C SER A 37 2.44 -24.22 -1.84
N LEU A 38 1.42 -23.35 -1.83
CA LEU A 38 0.37 -23.29 -2.84
C LEU A 38 0.63 -22.23 -3.93
N GLY A 39 1.79 -21.56 -3.90
CA GLY A 39 2.21 -20.62 -4.93
C GLY A 39 1.76 -19.17 -4.73
N ALA A 40 1.07 -18.85 -3.63
CA ALA A 40 0.75 -17.47 -3.26
C ALA A 40 1.89 -16.81 -2.48
N ILE A 41 2.05 -15.49 -2.61
CA ILE A 41 2.97 -14.71 -1.77
C ILE A 41 2.26 -14.30 -0.48
N ALA A 42 2.86 -14.63 0.66
CA ALA A 42 2.46 -14.17 1.98
C ALA A 42 3.35 -13.01 2.44
N VAL A 43 2.74 -12.00 3.06
CA VAL A 43 3.44 -10.80 3.57
C VAL A 43 3.01 -10.51 5.00
N ASP A 44 3.90 -9.90 5.79
CA ASP A 44 3.60 -9.43 7.15
C ASP A 44 3.38 -7.91 7.17
N THR A 45 2.19 -7.48 7.58
CA THR A 45 1.84 -6.07 7.70
C THR A 45 2.27 -5.44 9.03
N GLY A 46 2.81 -6.23 9.97
CA GLY A 46 3.15 -5.82 11.33
C GLY A 46 1.91 -5.44 12.14
N ILE A 47 2.03 -4.40 12.97
CA ILE A 47 0.95 -3.97 13.88
C ILE A 47 -0.31 -3.42 13.18
N PHE A 48 -0.20 -3.01 11.92
CA PHE A 48 -1.29 -2.43 11.14
C PHE A 48 -1.92 -3.48 10.23
N THR A 49 -2.80 -4.30 10.78
CA THR A 49 -3.42 -5.45 10.09
C THR A 49 -4.77 -5.11 9.43
N GLY A 50 -5.14 -3.83 9.39
CA GLY A 50 -6.43 -3.39 8.88
C GLY A 50 -6.43 -1.91 8.47
N ARG A 51 -7.62 -1.39 8.18
CA ARG A 51 -7.78 0.03 7.83
C ARG A 51 -7.54 0.90 9.08
N SER A 52 -6.95 2.08 8.88
CA SER A 52 -6.93 3.18 9.84
C SER A 52 -7.86 4.30 9.35
N PRO A 53 -9.18 4.25 9.60
CA PRO A 53 -10.13 5.17 8.97
C PRO A 53 -9.86 6.65 9.30
N LYS A 54 -9.24 6.92 10.44
CA LYS A 54 -8.90 8.28 10.90
C LYS A 54 -7.70 8.89 10.18
N ASP A 55 -6.90 8.08 9.50
CA ASP A 55 -5.71 8.54 8.76
C ASP A 55 -6.01 8.74 7.26
N LYS A 56 -7.28 8.56 6.85
CA LYS A 56 -7.72 8.82 5.49
C LYS A 56 -8.12 10.29 5.34
N TYR A 57 -7.43 10.98 4.44
CA TYR A 57 -7.72 12.37 4.09
C TYR A 57 -8.06 12.48 2.60
N LEU A 58 -8.89 13.47 2.27
CA LEU A 58 -9.15 13.92 0.90
C LEU A 58 -8.62 15.34 0.78
N VAL A 59 -7.89 15.63 -0.30
CA VAL A 59 -7.45 16.99 -0.59
C VAL A 59 -8.68 17.79 -1.01
N ARG A 60 -8.89 18.94 -0.37
CA ARG A 60 -9.96 19.86 -0.72
C ARG A 60 -9.46 20.78 -1.83
N ASP A 61 -9.88 20.52 -3.06
CA ASP A 61 -9.55 21.32 -4.24
C ASP A 61 -10.79 22.00 -4.84
N ASP A 62 -10.59 22.85 -5.84
CA ASP A 62 -11.68 23.61 -6.47
C ASP A 62 -12.70 22.74 -7.22
N THR A 63 -12.31 21.54 -7.66
CA THR A 63 -13.20 20.63 -8.41
C THR A 63 -14.11 19.84 -7.46
N THR A 64 -13.63 19.55 -6.26
CA THR A 64 -14.25 18.64 -5.29
C THR A 64 -14.89 19.35 -4.10
N ARG A 65 -14.58 20.64 -3.88
CA ARG A 65 -15.07 21.43 -2.75
C ARG A 65 -16.58 21.35 -2.57
N ASP A 66 -17.34 21.38 -3.67
CA ASP A 66 -18.80 21.51 -3.63
C ASP A 66 -19.53 20.18 -3.93
N THR A 67 -18.79 19.11 -4.27
CA THR A 67 -19.36 17.80 -4.65
C THR A 67 -19.06 16.68 -3.66
N VAL A 68 -18.00 16.81 -2.86
CA VAL A 68 -17.66 15.86 -1.79
C VAL A 68 -18.39 16.23 -0.50
N TRP A 69 -18.90 15.22 0.20
CA TRP A 69 -19.45 15.40 1.55
C TRP A 69 -18.31 15.59 2.56
N TRP A 70 -18.01 16.84 2.90
CA TRP A 70 -17.02 17.18 3.91
C TRP A 70 -17.61 17.10 5.32
N SER A 71 -16.95 16.37 6.22
CA SER A 71 -17.34 16.33 7.63
C SER A 71 -16.48 17.32 8.43
N ASP A 72 -16.90 18.58 8.50
CA ASP A 72 -16.21 19.63 9.26
C ASP A 72 -16.32 19.43 10.79
N LYS A 73 -17.16 18.48 11.24
CA LYS A 73 -17.46 18.21 12.65
C LYS A 73 -17.05 16.79 13.04
N GLY A 74 -15.78 16.60 13.35
CA GLY A 74 -15.23 15.28 13.69
C GLY A 74 -14.04 15.27 14.64
N LYS A 75 -13.83 16.33 15.43
CA LYS A 75 -12.89 16.31 16.57
C LYS A 75 -13.67 16.48 17.87
N ARG A 76 -13.94 15.36 18.52
CA ARG A 76 -14.16 15.28 19.97
C ARG A 76 -13.03 14.45 20.55
#